data_AF-A0A446ZL59-F1
#
_entry.id   AF-A0A446ZL59-F1
#
_cell.length_a   1.000
_cell.length_b   1.000
_cell.length_c   1.000
_cell.angle_alpha   90.00
_cell.angle_beta   90.00
_cell.angle_gamma   90.00
#
_symmetry.space_group_name_H-M   'P 1'
#
loop_
_entity.id
_entity.type
_entity.pdbx_description
1 polymer ?
#
loop_
_entity_poly.entity_id
_entity_poly.type
_entity_poly.pdbx_seq_one_letter_code
_entity_poly.pdbx_strand_id
1 'polypeptide(L)'
;MKKLVITFAALIQLSTYSVANDSTGYVGTGGIQYLKNSQIAMQSENLFISKKLIKVDYLYKNLSNKEVTETILFPLPRIDNFFESDFAHTEELLKSFKIVVDGKNIQPDMHVRTFIQKDEKSPLIDATDEFKQCGFSQKDMLNPWLRNNYDYEYYVDKLKQCKTPNIQKILVNFKKDDVIPWSSQVIYSWKQTFKANSLTKIHHEYKPLVGGSVALYPEEDSRQFCMDKQFKQGLKKASAENSPFSALGYILTTGANWAKPIENFKLTIERDKNELVSFCWDGQVKKISPTQFQMTKTKFVPKRDLDIIFVRVR
;
A
#
# COMPACT_ATOMS: atom_id res chain seq x y z
N MET A 1 3.28 54.21 -0.32
CA MET A 1 3.58 52.97 0.45
C MET A 1 3.00 51.79 -0.32
N LYS A 2 3.87 50.94 -0.91
CA LYS A 2 3.46 49.82 -1.79
C LYS A 2 2.91 48.67 -0.94
N LYS A 3 1.70 48.18 -1.25
CA LYS A 3 1.10 47.00 -0.62
C LYS A 3 1.76 45.74 -1.17
N LEU A 4 2.37 44.94 -0.29
CA LEU A 4 2.94 43.65 -0.62
C LEU A 4 1.82 42.60 -0.58
N VAL A 5 1.47 42.02 -1.73
CA VAL A 5 0.55 40.89 -1.82
C VAL A 5 1.36 39.62 -1.56
N ILE A 6 1.07 38.93 -0.47
CA ILE A 6 1.67 37.63 -0.13
C ILE A 6 0.79 36.55 -0.77
N THR A 7 1.27 35.94 -1.84
CA THR A 7 0.64 34.78 -2.47
C THR A 7 1.13 33.52 -1.76
N PHE A 8 0.25 32.89 -0.97
CA PHE A 8 0.52 31.58 -0.36
C PHE A 8 0.33 30.50 -1.43
N ALA A 9 1.44 29.90 -1.88
CA ALA A 9 1.39 28.74 -2.75
C ALA A 9 1.05 27.49 -1.91
N ALA A 10 -0.15 26.95 -2.10
CA ALA A 10 -0.58 25.70 -1.48
C ALA A 10 0.25 24.53 -2.06
N LEU A 11 0.98 23.84 -1.19
CA LEU A 11 1.64 22.57 -1.52
C LEU A 11 0.55 21.50 -1.67
N ILE A 12 0.56 20.82 -2.82
CA ILE A 12 -0.25 19.64 -3.10
C ILE A 12 0.50 18.45 -2.48
N GLN A 13 -0.04 17.86 -1.41
CA GLN A 13 0.47 16.60 -0.86
C GLN A 13 -0.15 15.45 -1.65
N LEU A 14 0.66 14.75 -2.46
CA LEU A 14 0.25 13.48 -3.06
C LEU A 14 0.65 12.37 -2.10
N SER A 15 -0.27 12.00 -1.21
CA SER A 15 -0.12 10.88 -0.30
C SER A 15 -0.03 9.56 -1.09
N THR A 16 1.18 9.05 -1.31
CA THR A 16 1.38 7.73 -1.92
C THR A 16 1.13 6.63 -0.89
N TYR A 17 -0.12 6.35 -0.57
CA TYR A 17 -0.51 5.19 0.22
C TYR A 17 -1.18 4.15 -0.68
N SER A 18 -0.38 3.51 -1.53
CA SER A 18 -0.85 2.37 -2.33
C SER A 18 -0.52 1.06 -1.62
N VAL A 19 -1.53 0.21 -1.38
CA VAL A 19 -1.43 -1.01 -0.56
C VAL A 19 -1.36 -2.27 -1.42
N ALA A 20 -0.48 -3.18 -1.05
CA ALA A 20 -0.26 -4.54 -1.58
C ALA A 20 -1.28 -5.19 -2.56
N ASN A 21 -0.77 -5.62 -3.71
CA ASN A 21 -1.40 -6.57 -4.64
C ASN A 21 -0.29 -7.34 -5.37
N ASP A 22 -0.57 -8.60 -5.73
CA ASP A 22 0.42 -9.52 -6.25
C ASP A 22 0.88 -9.18 -7.66
N SER A 23 2.16 -9.42 -7.88
CA SER A 23 2.72 -9.43 -9.23
C SER A 23 3.91 -10.40 -9.31
N THR A 24 4.26 -10.83 -10.50
CA THR A 24 5.51 -11.56 -10.71
C THR A 24 6.69 -10.61 -10.67
N GLY A 25 7.82 -11.06 -10.13
CA GLY A 25 9.03 -10.24 -10.11
C GLY A 25 10.25 -10.95 -9.57
N TYR A 26 11.34 -10.19 -9.42
CA TYR A 26 12.58 -10.66 -8.81
C TYR A 26 12.98 -9.78 -7.63
N VAL A 27 13.47 -10.39 -6.54
CA VAL A 27 14.11 -9.69 -5.42
C VAL A 27 15.61 -9.83 -5.60
N GLY A 28 16.29 -8.72 -5.92
CA GLY A 28 17.74 -8.67 -6.10
C GLY A 28 18.41 -7.60 -5.25
N THR A 29 19.74 -7.54 -5.30
CA THR A 29 20.55 -6.51 -4.62
C THR A 29 20.23 -5.08 -5.09
N GLY A 30 19.75 -4.92 -6.34
CA GLY A 30 19.31 -3.63 -6.90
C GLY A 30 17.83 -3.27 -6.66
N GLY A 31 17.09 -4.05 -5.85
CA GLY A 31 15.68 -3.81 -5.56
C GLY A 31 14.72 -4.79 -6.26
N ILE A 32 13.46 -4.36 -6.39
CA ILE A 32 12.38 -5.16 -6.99
C ILE A 32 12.11 -4.71 -8.42
N GLN A 33 12.04 -5.69 -9.32
CA GLN A 33 11.53 -5.49 -10.66
C GLN A 33 10.27 -6.33 -10.85
N TYR A 34 9.14 -5.66 -11.10
CA TYR A 34 7.92 -6.33 -11.53
C TYR A 34 8.07 -6.75 -12.99
N LEU A 35 7.78 -8.02 -13.24
CA LEU A 35 7.85 -8.62 -14.56
C LEU A 35 6.44 -8.78 -15.10
N LYS A 36 6.28 -8.52 -16.39
CA LYS A 36 5.03 -8.86 -17.08
C LYS A 36 5.04 -10.36 -17.37
N ASN A 37 4.01 -11.06 -16.92
CA ASN A 37 3.87 -12.49 -17.19
C ASN A 37 3.00 -12.69 -18.43
N SER A 38 3.52 -13.38 -19.46
CA SER A 38 2.79 -13.65 -20.70
C SER A 38 2.08 -15.02 -20.72
N GLN A 39 2.32 -15.86 -19.70
CA GLN A 39 1.86 -17.25 -19.66
C GLN A 39 0.75 -17.48 -18.63
N ILE A 40 0.70 -16.68 -17.57
CA ILE A 40 -0.28 -16.79 -16.49
C ILE A 40 -1.33 -15.70 -16.63
N ALA A 41 -2.59 -16.10 -16.76
CA ALA A 41 -3.72 -15.18 -16.85
C ALA A 41 -4.56 -15.24 -15.57
N MET A 42 -4.96 -14.07 -15.05
CA MET A 42 -5.91 -13.97 -13.94
C MET A 42 -7.34 -14.14 -14.48
N GLN A 43 -7.96 -15.28 -14.18
CA GLN A 43 -9.35 -15.60 -14.57
C GLN A 43 -10.37 -14.91 -13.66
N SER A 44 -10.06 -14.79 -12.37
CA SER A 44 -10.88 -14.00 -11.47
C SER A 44 -10.10 -13.42 -10.31
N GLU A 45 -10.57 -12.27 -9.84
CA GLU A 45 -10.21 -11.66 -8.57
C GLU A 45 -11.51 -11.31 -7.84
N ASN A 46 -11.70 -11.90 -6.66
CA ASN A 46 -12.79 -11.58 -5.76
C ASN A 46 -12.22 -10.91 -4.52
N LEU A 47 -12.20 -9.58 -4.55
CA LEU A 47 -11.62 -8.72 -3.54
C LEU A 47 -12.69 -8.25 -2.55
N PHE A 48 -12.47 -8.51 -1.27
CA PHE A 48 -13.24 -7.98 -0.17
C PHE A 48 -12.36 -7.06 0.68
N ILE A 49 -12.86 -5.86 0.94
CA ILE A 49 -12.18 -4.83 1.72
C ILE A 49 -13.11 -4.33 2.83
N SER A 50 -12.61 -4.36 4.06
CA SER A 50 -13.16 -3.61 5.18
C SER A 50 -12.01 -3.03 6.00
N LYS A 51 -12.28 -2.11 6.94
CA LYS A 51 -11.27 -1.61 7.89
C LYS A 51 -10.68 -2.70 8.80
N LYS A 52 -11.27 -3.90 8.85
CA LYS A 52 -10.84 -4.99 9.73
C LYS A 52 -10.15 -6.12 8.99
N LEU A 53 -10.43 -6.26 7.70
CA LEU A 53 -10.03 -7.44 6.95
C LEU A 53 -9.99 -7.14 5.45
N ILE A 54 -8.89 -7.52 4.82
CA ILE A 54 -8.80 -7.70 3.39
C ILE A 54 -8.75 -9.20 3.10
N LYS A 55 -9.56 -9.61 2.12
CA LYS A 55 -9.61 -10.98 1.59
C LYS A 55 -9.59 -10.92 0.08
N VAL A 56 -8.81 -11.79 -0.54
CA VAL A 56 -8.74 -11.86 -1.99
C VAL A 56 -8.69 -13.31 -2.42
N ASP A 57 -9.69 -13.72 -3.20
CA ASP A 57 -9.67 -15.02 -3.88
C ASP A 57 -9.29 -14.81 -5.34
N TYR A 58 -8.15 -15.33 -5.73
CA TYR A 58 -7.69 -15.36 -7.11
C TYR A 58 -7.90 -16.74 -7.74
N LEU A 59 -8.19 -16.72 -9.03
CA LEU A 59 -8.11 -17.89 -9.89
C LEU A 59 -7.18 -17.58 -11.05
N TYR A 60 -6.03 -18.24 -11.09
CA TYR A 60 -5.06 -18.10 -12.16
C TYR A 60 -5.12 -19.28 -13.12
N LYS A 61 -4.86 -19.03 -14.41
CA LYS A 61 -4.74 -20.04 -15.46
C LYS A 61 -3.35 -19.98 -16.06
N ASN A 62 -2.63 -21.10 -16.04
CA ASN A 62 -1.48 -21.27 -16.91
C ASN A 62 -1.98 -21.55 -18.35
N LEU A 63 -1.59 -20.67 -19.28
CA LEU A 63 -1.94 -20.74 -20.70
C LEU A 63 -0.95 -21.59 -21.51
N SER A 64 0.14 -22.03 -20.90
CA SER A 64 1.16 -22.84 -21.56
C SER A 64 0.93 -24.34 -21.35
N ASN A 65 1.55 -25.13 -22.22
CA ASN A 65 1.60 -26.59 -22.13
C ASN A 65 2.71 -27.12 -21.22
N LYS A 66 3.39 -26.24 -20.47
CA LYS A 66 4.45 -26.59 -19.53
C LYS A 66 4.13 -26.01 -18.16
N GLU A 67 4.71 -26.61 -17.13
CA GLU A 67 4.70 -26.01 -15.82
C GLU A 67 5.50 -24.71 -15.84
N VAL A 68 4.99 -23.70 -15.13
CA VAL A 68 5.63 -22.38 -15.00
C VAL A 68 5.79 -22.10 -13.51
N THR A 69 7.01 -21.79 -13.08
CA THR A 69 7.30 -21.40 -11.70
C THR A 69 7.79 -19.96 -11.67
N GLU A 70 7.08 -19.13 -10.92
CA GLU A 70 7.33 -17.70 -10.77
C GLU A 70 7.71 -17.36 -9.34
N THR A 71 8.43 -16.25 -9.15
CA THR A 71 8.50 -15.58 -7.85
C THR A 71 7.37 -14.56 -7.80
N ILE A 72 6.44 -14.73 -6.86
CA ILE A 72 5.40 -13.76 -6.59
C ILE A 72 5.89 -12.78 -5.54
N LEU A 73 5.55 -11.51 -5.71
CA LEU A 73 5.87 -10.42 -4.81
C LEU A 73 4.58 -9.76 -4.33
N PHE A 74 4.48 -9.56 -3.02
CA PHE A 74 3.42 -8.82 -2.36
C PHE A 74 4.06 -7.67 -1.55
N PRO A 75 4.21 -6.49 -2.16
CA PRO A 75 4.84 -5.33 -1.53
C PRO A 75 3.87 -4.64 -0.57
N LEU A 76 4.31 -4.35 0.65
CA LEU A 76 3.59 -3.47 1.55
C LEU A 76 3.94 -2.00 1.27
N PRO A 77 3.13 -1.03 1.73
CA PRO A 77 3.48 0.39 1.59
C PRO A 77 4.80 0.73 2.30
N ARG A 78 5.38 1.88 1.97
CA ARG A 78 6.54 2.37 2.72
C ARG A 78 6.05 3.10 3.98
N ILE A 79 6.69 2.86 5.11
CA ILE A 79 6.36 3.48 6.40
C ILE A 79 7.57 4.26 6.90
N ASP A 80 7.36 5.52 7.25
CA ASP A 80 8.43 6.39 7.72
C ASP A 80 8.83 6.07 9.17
N ASN A 81 10.11 6.20 9.48
CA ASN A 81 10.64 6.07 10.83
C ASN A 81 10.44 7.35 11.66
N PHE A 82 9.31 8.02 11.49
CA PHE A 82 8.92 9.18 12.28
C PHE A 82 7.81 8.80 13.27
N PHE A 83 7.72 9.51 14.41
CA PHE A 83 6.81 9.14 15.49
C PHE A 83 5.37 9.56 15.23
N GLU A 84 5.16 10.62 14.44
CA GLU A 84 3.85 10.98 13.91
C GLU A 84 3.60 10.21 12.62
N SER A 85 3.40 8.91 12.75
CA SER A 85 3.03 8.03 11.63
C SER A 85 1.51 7.95 11.56
N ASP A 86 0.94 8.11 10.36
CA ASP A 86 -0.51 8.10 10.09
C ASP A 86 -1.21 6.76 10.42
N PHE A 87 -0.47 5.75 10.89
CA PHE A 87 -0.93 4.38 11.07
C PHE A 87 -0.72 3.86 12.49
N ALA A 88 -1.81 3.46 13.13
CA ALA A 88 -1.81 2.99 14.52
C ALA A 88 -1.42 1.50 14.69
N HIS A 89 -1.58 0.66 13.66
CA HIS A 89 -1.53 -0.81 13.77
C HIS A 89 -0.68 -1.49 12.69
N THR A 90 0.49 -0.91 12.36
CA THR A 90 1.41 -1.43 11.34
C THR A 90 1.87 -2.87 11.62
N GLU A 91 2.14 -3.21 12.88
CA GLU A 91 2.57 -4.56 13.27
C GLU A 91 1.47 -5.62 13.06
N GLU A 92 0.20 -5.27 13.24
CA GLU A 92 -0.91 -6.21 13.06
C GLU A 92 -1.03 -6.70 11.62
N LEU A 93 -0.76 -5.83 10.65
CA LEU A 93 -0.71 -6.23 9.25
C LEU A 93 0.41 -7.27 9.02
N LEU A 94 1.63 -7.00 9.50
CA LEU A 94 2.76 -7.92 9.33
C LEU A 94 2.50 -9.32 9.92
N LYS A 95 1.79 -9.38 11.05
CA LYS A 95 1.48 -10.64 11.73
C LYS A 95 0.26 -11.37 11.17
N SER A 96 -0.56 -10.73 10.34
CA SER A 96 -1.84 -11.28 9.90
C SER A 96 -1.86 -11.80 8.47
N PHE A 97 -0.81 -11.56 7.68
CA PHE A 97 -0.75 -11.99 6.28
C PHE A 97 -0.69 -13.51 6.14
N LYS A 98 -1.69 -14.07 5.46
CA LYS A 98 -1.83 -15.50 5.16
C LYS A 98 -2.02 -15.70 3.67
N ILE A 99 -1.38 -16.76 3.17
CA ILE A 99 -1.49 -17.22 1.79
C ILE A 99 -1.91 -18.69 1.80
N VAL A 100 -2.96 -19.01 1.05
CA VAL A 100 -3.40 -20.39 0.81
C VAL A 100 -3.44 -20.67 -0.68
N VAL A 101 -2.70 -21.67 -1.13
CA VAL A 101 -2.63 -22.08 -2.54
C VAL A 101 -3.19 -23.49 -2.66
N ASP A 102 -4.25 -23.66 -3.44
CA ASP A 102 -4.96 -24.94 -3.62
C ASP A 102 -5.22 -25.68 -2.29
N GLY A 103 -5.58 -24.93 -1.25
CA GLY A 103 -5.88 -25.45 0.10
C GLY A 103 -4.66 -25.65 1.02
N LYS A 104 -3.45 -25.32 0.57
CA LYS A 104 -2.21 -25.44 1.36
C LYS A 104 -1.70 -24.07 1.80
N ASN A 105 -1.34 -23.94 3.08
CA ASN A 105 -0.71 -22.72 3.59
C ASN A 105 0.69 -22.55 2.98
N ILE A 106 0.99 -21.33 2.54
CA ILE A 106 2.32 -20.92 2.10
C ILE A 106 2.89 -19.95 3.13
N GLN A 107 4.12 -20.21 3.56
CA GLN A 107 4.89 -19.25 4.35
C GLN A 107 5.76 -18.44 3.38
N PRO A 108 5.54 -17.12 3.26
CA PRO A 108 6.36 -16.29 2.39
C PRO A 108 7.67 -15.89 3.09
N ASP A 109 8.71 -15.68 2.29
CA ASP A 109 9.90 -14.98 2.71
C ASP A 109 9.59 -13.49 2.90
N MET A 110 10.09 -12.90 3.99
CA MET A 110 9.95 -11.47 4.26
C MET A 110 11.27 -10.75 3.94
N HIS A 111 11.18 -9.76 3.06
CA HIS A 111 12.28 -8.86 2.72
C HIS A 111 12.00 -7.47 3.28
N VAL A 112 13.03 -6.82 3.81
CA VAL A 112 12.92 -5.48 4.40
C VAL A 112 13.87 -4.56 3.65
N ARG A 113 13.30 -3.49 3.08
CA ARG A 113 14.04 -2.43 2.40
C ARG A 113 14.00 -1.17 3.21
N THR A 114 15.07 -0.39 3.15
CA THR A 114 15.14 0.93 3.77
C THR A 114 15.41 1.99 2.74
N PHE A 115 14.80 3.15 2.92
CA PHE A 115 14.94 4.27 2.01
C PHE A 115 15.25 5.54 2.78
N ILE A 116 16.09 6.40 2.20
CA ILE A 116 16.35 7.75 2.69
C ILE A 116 15.76 8.72 1.67
N GLN A 117 14.97 9.68 2.16
CA GLN A 117 14.43 10.78 1.37
C GLN A 117 14.46 12.04 2.22
N LYS A 118 15.19 13.06 1.79
CA LYS A 118 15.36 14.29 2.57
C LYS A 118 14.05 15.06 2.74
N ASP A 119 13.27 15.15 1.67
CA ASP A 119 11.96 15.76 1.60
C ASP A 119 11.20 15.21 0.39
N GLU A 120 9.90 15.51 0.27
CA GLU A 120 9.05 15.02 -0.82
C GLU A 120 9.55 15.38 -2.23
N LYS A 121 10.36 16.44 -2.37
CA LYS A 121 10.91 16.90 -3.65
C LYS A 121 12.25 16.24 -3.99
N SER A 122 12.88 15.64 -3.00
CA SER A 122 14.16 14.94 -3.15
C SER A 122 13.94 13.52 -3.66
N PRO A 123 14.92 12.97 -4.41
CA PRO A 123 14.84 11.58 -4.87
C PRO A 123 14.77 10.63 -3.68
N LEU A 124 13.94 9.59 -3.82
CA LEU A 124 13.93 8.46 -2.91
C LEU A 124 15.16 7.58 -3.19
N ILE A 125 16.02 7.44 -2.20
CA ILE A 125 17.23 6.61 -2.30
C ILE A 125 16.95 5.28 -1.61
N ASP A 126 17.05 4.17 -2.35
CA ASP A 126 17.14 2.84 -1.71
C ASP A 126 18.50 2.74 -1.01
N ALA A 127 18.46 2.64 0.32
CA ALA A 127 19.61 2.58 1.19
C ALA A 127 19.69 1.22 1.92
N THR A 128 19.05 0.19 1.39
CA THR A 128 18.92 -1.13 2.03
C THR A 128 20.28 -1.74 2.35
N ASP A 129 21.20 -1.73 1.40
CA ASP A 129 22.53 -2.31 1.58
C ASP A 129 23.43 -1.42 2.44
N GLU A 130 23.28 -0.09 2.33
CA GLU A 130 23.97 0.86 3.19
C GLU A 130 23.59 0.65 4.67
N PHE A 131 22.31 0.46 4.98
CA PHE A 131 21.88 0.14 6.35
C PHE A 131 22.53 -1.15 6.86
N LYS A 132 22.53 -2.23 6.06
CA LYS A 132 23.20 -3.48 6.43
C LYS A 132 24.70 -3.29 6.67
N GLN A 133 25.39 -2.57 5.78
CA GLN A 133 26.82 -2.30 5.89
C GLN A 133 27.15 -1.41 7.10
N CYS A 134 26.22 -0.54 7.51
CA CYS A 134 26.30 0.23 8.76
C CYS A 134 25.92 -0.57 10.02
N GLY A 135 25.73 -1.89 9.88
CA GLY A 135 25.48 -2.81 11.00
C GLY A 135 24.05 -2.75 11.53
N PHE A 136 23.08 -2.22 10.77
CA PHE A 136 21.67 -2.35 11.14
C PHE A 136 21.20 -3.79 10.94
N SER A 137 20.56 -4.34 11.97
CA SER A 137 19.88 -5.62 11.90
C SER A 137 18.57 -5.49 11.14
N GLN A 138 18.00 -6.62 10.67
CA GLN A 138 16.66 -6.62 10.09
C GLN A 138 15.60 -6.08 11.08
N LYS A 139 15.77 -6.32 12.38
CA LYS A 139 14.89 -5.78 13.42
C LYS A 139 14.96 -4.25 13.49
N ASP A 140 16.17 -3.68 13.37
CA ASP A 140 16.35 -2.22 13.31
C ASP A 140 15.67 -1.65 12.06
N MET A 141 15.89 -2.27 10.89
CA MET A 141 15.29 -1.85 9.62
C MET A 141 13.75 -1.95 9.61
N LEU A 142 13.19 -2.88 10.40
CA LEU A 142 11.74 -3.04 10.59
C LEU A 142 11.13 -2.06 11.60
N ASN A 143 11.92 -1.19 12.23
CA ASN A 143 11.38 -0.30 13.26
C ASN A 143 10.19 0.56 12.81
N PRO A 144 10.10 1.07 11.56
CA PRO A 144 8.91 1.78 11.10
C PRO A 144 7.62 0.98 11.21
N TRP A 145 7.72 -0.35 11.11
CA TRP A 145 6.57 -1.23 11.22
C TRP A 145 6.31 -1.73 12.64
N LEU A 146 7.37 -2.03 13.39
CA LEU A 146 7.25 -2.68 14.70
C LEU A 146 7.26 -1.69 15.87
N ARG A 147 7.82 -0.49 15.67
CA ARG A 147 8.02 0.54 16.70
C ARG A 147 8.64 -0.03 17.99
N ASN A 148 9.67 -0.87 17.82
CA ASN A 148 10.36 -1.53 18.93
C ASN A 148 11.36 -0.62 19.64
N ASN A 149 11.81 0.45 19.00
CA ASN A 149 12.66 1.48 19.57
C ASN A 149 12.17 2.87 19.15
N TYR A 150 11.86 3.70 20.15
CA TYR A 150 11.42 5.09 19.99
C TYR A 150 12.56 6.10 20.15
N ASP A 151 13.79 5.65 20.32
CA ASP A 151 14.96 6.49 20.24
C ASP A 151 15.31 6.72 18.76
N TYR A 152 14.93 7.89 18.24
CA TYR A 152 15.25 8.27 16.86
C TYR A 152 16.73 8.62 16.70
N GLU A 153 17.37 9.15 17.75
CA GLU A 153 18.79 9.52 17.74
C GLU A 153 19.66 8.28 17.55
N TYR A 154 19.29 7.13 18.13
CA TYR A 154 19.96 5.84 17.87
C TYR A 154 20.16 5.55 16.37
N TYR A 155 19.12 5.72 15.55
CA TYR A 155 19.20 5.45 14.11
C TYR A 155 20.04 6.49 13.38
N VAL A 156 19.83 7.77 13.71
CA VAL A 156 20.55 8.89 13.08
C VAL A 156 22.03 8.83 13.40
N ASP A 157 22.39 8.62 14.66
CA ASP A 157 23.77 8.55 15.11
C ASP A 157 24.51 7.39 14.48
N LYS A 158 23.87 6.22 14.42
CA LYS A 158 24.47 5.04 13.77
C LYS A 158 24.70 5.27 12.27
N LEU A 159 23.79 5.95 11.57
CA LEU A 159 24.00 6.36 10.17
C LEU A 159 25.15 7.37 10.04
N LYS A 160 25.20 8.41 10.89
CA LYS A 160 26.25 9.45 10.86
C LYS A 160 27.65 8.90 11.21
N GLN A 161 27.73 7.92 12.10
CA GLN A 161 28.98 7.27 12.51
C GLN A 161 29.51 6.28 11.44
N CYS A 162 28.63 5.74 10.60
CA CYS A 162 29.00 4.77 9.57
C CYS A 162 29.93 5.37 8.50
N LYS A 163 31.10 4.77 8.29
CA LYS A 163 32.15 5.30 7.40
C LYS A 163 32.16 4.71 5.99
N THR A 164 31.11 3.99 5.60
CA THR A 164 31.05 3.38 4.26
C THR A 164 30.95 4.49 3.18
N PRO A 165 31.65 4.36 2.04
CA PRO A 165 31.66 5.42 1.03
C PRO A 165 30.26 5.80 0.51
N ASN A 166 29.36 4.83 0.37
CA ASN A 166 28.02 5.08 -0.16
C ASN A 166 27.13 5.86 0.81
N ILE A 167 27.12 5.51 2.11
CA ILE A 167 26.33 6.27 3.07
C ILE A 167 26.88 7.69 3.20
N GLN A 168 28.20 7.89 3.20
CA GLN A 168 28.80 9.23 3.26
C GLN A 168 28.40 10.10 2.07
N LYS A 169 28.28 9.52 0.87
CA LYS A 169 27.74 10.22 -0.32
C LYS A 169 26.27 10.60 -0.16
N ILE A 170 25.45 9.76 0.48
CA ILE A 170 24.04 10.08 0.75
C ILE A 170 23.96 11.23 1.77
N LEU A 171 24.77 11.14 2.83
CA LEU A 171 24.74 12.06 3.97
C LEU A 171 25.32 13.44 3.69
N VAL A 172 26.09 13.63 2.60
CA VAL A 172 26.59 14.97 2.20
C VAL A 172 25.48 16.00 1.98
N ASN A 173 24.26 15.52 1.69
CA ASN A 173 23.09 16.36 1.47
C ASN A 173 22.39 16.80 2.78
N PHE A 174 22.89 16.34 3.93
CA PHE A 174 22.35 16.62 5.25
C PHE A 174 23.37 17.45 6.04
N LYS A 175 22.90 18.49 6.72
CA LYS A 175 23.72 19.27 7.66
C LYS A 175 23.98 18.45 8.93
N LYS A 176 24.96 18.90 9.72
CA LYS A 176 25.37 18.22 10.97
C LYS A 176 24.19 17.93 11.91
N ASP A 177 23.30 18.90 12.07
CA ASP A 177 22.16 18.84 12.98
C ASP A 177 20.86 18.39 12.29
N ASP A 178 20.93 18.01 11.01
CA ASP A 178 19.75 17.51 10.31
C ASP A 178 19.38 16.11 10.85
N VAL A 179 18.07 15.94 11.01
CA VAL A 179 17.37 14.66 11.03
C VAL A 179 17.64 13.95 9.70
N ILE A 180 17.75 12.62 9.70
CA ILE A 180 17.90 11.82 8.47
C ILE A 180 16.59 11.04 8.28
N PRO A 181 15.59 11.59 7.57
CA PRO A 181 14.33 10.90 7.39
C PRO A 181 14.60 9.63 6.59
N TRP A 182 14.13 8.52 7.14
CA TRP A 182 14.24 7.23 6.52
C TRP A 182 12.96 6.45 6.78
N SER A 183 12.75 5.44 5.96
CA SER A 183 11.52 4.66 5.96
C SER A 183 11.82 3.22 5.61
N SER A 184 10.90 2.32 5.88
CA SER A 184 11.03 0.93 5.48
C SER A 184 9.82 0.38 4.77
N GLN A 185 10.10 -0.54 3.86
CA GLN A 185 9.11 -1.27 3.09
C GLN A 185 9.34 -2.75 3.34
N VAL A 186 8.26 -3.46 3.65
CA VAL A 186 8.27 -4.92 3.70
C VAL A 186 7.75 -5.45 2.37
N ILE A 187 8.41 -6.48 1.83
CA ILE A 187 7.91 -7.25 0.69
C ILE A 187 7.88 -8.71 1.07
N TYR A 188 6.72 -9.33 0.91
CA TYR A 188 6.61 -10.78 0.98
C TYR A 188 6.88 -11.39 -0.40
N SER A 189 7.61 -12.50 -0.44
CA SER A 189 7.81 -13.26 -1.67
C SER A 189 7.66 -14.75 -1.46
N TRP A 190 7.21 -15.47 -2.48
CA TRP A 190 7.20 -16.93 -2.49
C TRP A 190 7.35 -17.45 -3.91
N LYS A 191 7.77 -18.71 -4.04
CA LYS A 191 7.71 -19.43 -5.32
C LYS A 191 6.31 -19.96 -5.53
N GLN A 192 5.72 -19.64 -6.68
CA GLN A 192 4.43 -20.17 -7.10
C GLN A 192 4.60 -20.98 -8.38
N THR A 193 4.21 -22.25 -8.30
CA THR A 193 4.18 -23.15 -9.45
C THR A 193 2.76 -23.25 -9.99
N PHE A 194 2.60 -22.97 -11.29
CA PHE A 194 1.34 -23.10 -12.01
C PHE A 194 1.45 -24.30 -12.97
N LYS A 195 0.67 -25.35 -12.70
CA LYS A 195 0.66 -26.56 -13.54
C LYS A 195 0.22 -26.24 -14.97
N ALA A 196 0.82 -26.92 -15.95
CA ALA A 196 0.50 -26.77 -17.37
C ALA A 196 -1.02 -26.81 -17.61
N ASN A 197 -1.54 -25.87 -18.40
CA ASN A 197 -2.96 -25.80 -18.78
C ASN A 197 -3.95 -25.95 -17.60
N SER A 198 -3.57 -25.60 -16.37
CA SER A 198 -4.37 -25.83 -15.17
C SER A 198 -4.77 -24.54 -14.49
N LEU A 199 -5.80 -24.63 -13.65
CA LEU A 199 -6.20 -23.56 -12.76
C LEU A 199 -5.50 -23.70 -11.42
N THR A 200 -5.10 -22.58 -10.82
CA THR A 200 -4.54 -22.48 -9.47
C THR A 200 -5.38 -21.50 -8.68
N LYS A 201 -5.86 -21.93 -7.51
CA LYS A 201 -6.61 -21.10 -6.57
C LYS A 201 -5.65 -20.52 -5.54
N ILE A 202 -5.68 -19.20 -5.36
CA ILE A 202 -4.85 -18.51 -4.37
C ILE A 202 -5.79 -17.65 -3.51
N HIS A 203 -5.66 -17.76 -2.20
CA HIS A 203 -6.42 -16.98 -1.24
C HIS A 203 -5.49 -16.20 -0.33
N HIS A 204 -5.69 -14.89 -0.26
CA HIS A 204 -5.00 -13.98 0.65
C HIS A 204 -5.94 -13.48 1.72
N GLU A 205 -5.44 -13.38 2.95
CA GLU A 205 -6.13 -12.78 4.08
C GLU A 205 -5.14 -11.97 4.93
N TYR A 206 -5.50 -10.74 5.29
CA TYR A 206 -4.71 -9.90 6.20
C TYR A 206 -5.54 -8.76 6.78
N LYS A 207 -5.06 -8.17 7.88
CA LYS A 207 -5.60 -6.91 8.39
C LYS A 207 -5.07 -5.74 7.57
N PRO A 208 -5.93 -4.81 7.15
CA PRO A 208 -5.51 -3.63 6.38
C PRO A 208 -4.67 -2.68 7.22
N LEU A 209 -3.88 -1.87 6.52
CA LEU A 209 -3.27 -0.68 7.09
C LEU A 209 -4.29 0.46 7.02
N VAL A 210 -4.85 0.85 8.16
CA VAL A 210 -5.85 1.92 8.26
C VAL A 210 -5.21 3.14 8.86
N GLY A 211 -5.20 4.23 8.10
CA GLY A 211 -4.82 5.56 8.57
C GLY A 211 -6.04 6.46 8.73
N GLY A 212 -5.83 7.77 8.72
CA GLY A 212 -6.91 8.74 8.80
C GLY A 212 -6.44 10.15 9.12
N SER A 213 -7.39 11.06 9.27
CA SER A 213 -7.15 12.43 9.71
C SER A 213 -8.17 12.81 10.79
N VAL A 214 -7.80 13.80 11.60
CA VAL A 214 -8.65 14.38 12.65
C VAL A 214 -9.79 15.24 12.08
N ALA A 215 -9.67 15.67 10.83
CA ALA A 215 -10.70 16.45 10.14
C ALA A 215 -10.66 16.19 8.63
N LEU A 216 -11.82 16.35 8.00
CA LEU A 216 -11.97 16.43 6.56
C LEU A 216 -11.51 17.80 6.03
N TYR A 217 -10.83 17.79 4.89
CA TYR A 217 -10.50 18.93 4.06
C TYR A 217 -11.27 18.80 2.74
N PRO A 218 -12.50 19.38 2.65
CA PRO A 218 -13.48 19.01 1.65
C PRO A 218 -13.01 19.11 0.20
N GLU A 219 -12.17 20.07 -0.18
CA GLU A 219 -11.71 20.19 -1.57
C GLU A 219 -10.70 19.10 -1.95
N GLU A 220 -9.72 18.83 -1.09
CA GLU A 220 -8.66 17.86 -1.30
C GLU A 220 -9.21 16.44 -1.22
N ASP A 221 -9.90 16.12 -0.12
CA ASP A 221 -10.49 14.80 0.11
C ASP A 221 -11.56 14.46 -0.93
N SER A 222 -12.30 15.46 -1.44
CA SER A 222 -13.27 15.22 -2.52
C SER A 222 -12.61 14.70 -3.78
N ARG A 223 -11.43 15.21 -4.12
CA ARG A 223 -10.69 14.80 -5.32
C ARG A 223 -10.08 13.43 -5.11
N GLN A 224 -9.43 13.20 -3.97
CA GLN A 224 -8.76 11.93 -3.67
C GLN A 224 -9.76 10.76 -3.55
N PHE A 225 -10.85 10.95 -2.83
CA PHE A 225 -11.80 9.87 -2.52
C PHE A 225 -13.08 9.90 -3.37
N CYS A 226 -13.12 10.74 -4.42
CA CYS A 226 -14.26 10.92 -5.31
C CYS A 226 -15.58 11.16 -4.56
N MET A 227 -15.59 12.08 -3.59
CA MET A 227 -16.79 12.39 -2.80
C MET A 227 -17.88 13.00 -3.68
N ASP A 228 -18.86 12.17 -4.04
CA ASP A 228 -19.96 12.60 -4.89
C ASP A 228 -20.99 13.48 -4.15
N LYS A 229 -21.98 13.96 -4.90
CA LYS A 229 -23.04 14.81 -4.35
C LYS A 229 -23.83 14.11 -3.24
N GLN A 230 -24.08 12.80 -3.36
CA GLN A 230 -24.85 12.05 -2.37
C GLN A 230 -24.07 11.88 -1.07
N PHE A 231 -22.77 11.58 -1.16
CA PHE A 231 -21.87 11.49 -0.02
C PHE A 231 -21.80 12.81 0.73
N LYS A 232 -21.59 13.93 0.01
CA LYS A 232 -21.57 15.29 0.59
C LYS A 232 -22.88 15.67 1.27
N GLN A 233 -24.02 15.33 0.66
CA GLN A 233 -25.33 15.51 1.29
C GLN A 233 -25.49 14.67 2.57
N GLY A 234 -24.95 13.44 2.57
CA GLY A 234 -24.91 12.57 3.75
C GLY A 234 -24.09 13.19 4.89
N LEU A 235 -22.91 13.74 4.59
CA LEU A 235 -22.07 14.44 5.56
C LEU A 235 -22.81 15.63 6.16
N LYS A 236 -23.41 16.49 5.31
CA LYS A 236 -24.16 17.67 5.75
C LYS A 236 -25.36 17.29 6.62
N LYS A 237 -26.12 16.26 6.24
CA LYS A 237 -27.27 15.77 7.02
C LYS A 237 -26.86 15.26 8.41
N ALA A 238 -25.67 14.70 8.52
CA ALA A 238 -25.14 14.17 9.78
C ALA A 238 -24.26 15.19 10.55
N SER A 239 -24.16 16.43 10.08
CA SER A 239 -23.24 17.45 10.63
C SER A 239 -21.79 16.94 10.75
N ALA A 240 -21.34 16.15 9.77
CA ALA A 240 -20.05 15.44 9.78
C ALA A 240 -19.04 16.00 8.77
N GLU A 241 -19.27 17.21 8.26
CA GLU A 241 -18.45 17.86 7.22
C GLU A 241 -17.01 18.15 7.67
N ASN A 242 -16.76 18.17 8.99
CA ASN A 242 -15.43 18.33 9.60
C ASN A 242 -15.07 17.15 10.53
N SER A 243 -15.75 16.01 10.39
CA SER A 243 -15.52 14.85 11.26
C SER A 243 -14.15 14.22 10.98
N PRO A 244 -13.55 13.56 11.99
CA PRO A 244 -12.42 12.67 11.75
C PRO A 244 -12.83 11.52 10.83
N PHE A 245 -11.87 11.01 10.07
CA PHE A 245 -12.10 9.91 9.14
C PHE A 245 -11.00 8.86 9.23
N SER A 246 -11.32 7.66 8.78
CA SER A 246 -10.33 6.62 8.49
C SER A 246 -10.20 6.46 6.99
N ALA A 247 -9.01 6.13 6.52
CA ALA A 247 -8.76 5.84 5.12
C ALA A 247 -7.85 4.62 4.96
N LEU A 248 -8.00 3.93 3.83
CA LEU A 248 -7.10 2.86 3.40
C LEU A 248 -6.99 2.86 1.88
N GLY A 249 -5.80 2.53 1.39
CA GLY A 249 -5.53 2.31 -0.03
C GLY A 249 -5.58 0.83 -0.42
N TYR A 250 -5.62 0.54 -1.72
CA TYR A 250 -5.42 -0.80 -2.31
C TYR A 250 -4.93 -0.71 -3.77
N ILE A 251 -3.78 -1.32 -4.07
CA ILE A 251 -3.17 -1.40 -5.40
C ILE A 251 -4.04 -2.30 -6.27
N LEU A 252 -4.50 -1.80 -7.40
CA LEU A 252 -5.11 -2.66 -8.43
C LEU A 252 -4.25 -2.72 -9.68
N THR A 253 -3.47 -1.67 -9.93
CA THR A 253 -2.73 -1.47 -11.19
C THR A 253 -1.75 -2.60 -11.52
N THR A 254 -1.15 -3.26 -10.51
CA THR A 254 -0.27 -4.42 -10.73
C THR A 254 -0.99 -5.65 -11.30
N GLY A 255 -2.33 -5.72 -11.17
CA GLY A 255 -3.15 -6.72 -11.85
C GLY A 255 -3.05 -6.66 -13.38
N ALA A 256 -2.57 -5.55 -13.94
CA ALA A 256 -2.31 -5.42 -15.38
C ALA A 256 -1.01 -6.11 -15.86
N ASN A 257 -0.19 -6.63 -14.94
CA ASN A 257 1.08 -7.30 -15.27
C ASN A 257 0.89 -8.76 -15.72
N TRP A 258 -0.33 -9.31 -15.63
CA TRP A 258 -0.65 -10.67 -16.07
C TRP A 258 -0.93 -10.75 -17.58
N ALA A 259 -1.00 -11.98 -18.11
CA ALA A 259 -0.99 -12.23 -19.56
C ALA A 259 -2.19 -11.64 -20.30
N LYS A 260 -3.30 -11.46 -19.58
CA LYS A 260 -4.60 -10.99 -20.09
C LYS A 260 -5.25 -10.08 -19.05
N PRO A 261 -6.21 -9.22 -19.46
CA PRO A 261 -7.10 -8.56 -18.52
C PRO A 261 -7.74 -9.55 -17.55
N ILE A 262 -8.09 -9.07 -16.36
CA ILE A 262 -8.78 -9.87 -15.34
C ILE A 262 -10.15 -10.25 -15.89
N GLU A 263 -10.36 -11.54 -16.20
CA GLU A 263 -11.56 -11.95 -16.94
C GLU A 263 -12.83 -11.62 -16.13
N ASN A 264 -12.84 -11.91 -14.83
CA ASN A 264 -13.93 -11.59 -13.91
C ASN A 264 -13.41 -10.92 -12.63
N PHE A 265 -13.63 -9.61 -12.50
CA PHE A 265 -13.28 -8.86 -11.30
C PHE A 265 -14.53 -8.55 -10.47
N LYS A 266 -14.43 -8.77 -9.16
CA LYS A 266 -15.46 -8.43 -8.18
C LYS A 266 -14.81 -7.75 -6.98
N LEU A 267 -15.31 -6.58 -6.63
CA LEU A 267 -14.91 -5.84 -5.44
C LEU A 267 -16.11 -5.69 -4.52
N THR A 268 -15.94 -6.05 -3.25
CA THR A 268 -16.89 -5.79 -2.17
C THR A 268 -16.23 -4.90 -1.13
N ILE A 269 -16.78 -3.71 -0.89
CA ILE A 269 -16.35 -2.81 0.17
C ILE A 269 -17.38 -2.83 1.29
N GLU A 270 -16.91 -3.04 2.52
CA GLU A 270 -17.71 -3.01 3.73
C GLU A 270 -17.28 -1.85 4.64
N ARG A 271 -18.27 -1.13 5.15
CA ARG A 271 -18.12 -0.06 6.16
C ARG A 271 -18.80 -0.44 7.48
N ASP A 272 -18.49 0.25 8.57
CA ASP A 272 -19.28 0.10 9.80
C ASP A 272 -20.68 0.73 9.64
N LYS A 273 -21.65 0.30 10.46
CA LYS A 273 -23.07 0.72 10.33
C LYS A 273 -23.27 2.24 10.44
N ASN A 274 -22.43 2.91 11.22
CA ASN A 274 -22.47 4.34 11.50
C ASN A 274 -21.44 5.13 10.69
N GLU A 275 -21.12 4.66 9.48
CA GLU A 275 -20.17 5.33 8.59
C GLU A 275 -20.80 5.66 7.25
N LEU A 276 -20.27 6.71 6.63
CA LEU A 276 -20.32 6.92 5.19
C LEU A 276 -19.03 6.37 4.58
N VAL A 277 -19.11 5.91 3.32
CA VAL A 277 -17.93 5.44 2.57
C VAL A 277 -17.91 6.12 1.20
N SER A 278 -16.73 6.53 0.74
CA SER A 278 -16.50 7.06 -0.60
C SER A 278 -15.18 6.51 -1.16
N PHE A 279 -15.13 6.33 -2.48
CA PHE A 279 -13.95 5.88 -3.20
C PHE A 279 -14.11 6.15 -4.70
N CYS A 280 -12.98 6.27 -5.40
CA CYS A 280 -12.97 6.46 -6.84
C CYS A 280 -13.24 5.15 -7.58
N TRP A 281 -14.37 5.06 -8.29
CA TRP A 281 -14.71 3.91 -9.12
C TRP A 281 -15.30 4.34 -10.47
N ASP A 282 -15.02 3.56 -11.53
CA ASP A 282 -15.59 3.83 -12.87
C ASP A 282 -16.72 2.84 -13.12
N GLY A 283 -17.96 3.31 -13.06
CA GLY A 283 -19.16 2.52 -13.29
C GLY A 283 -20.02 2.38 -12.05
N GLN A 284 -20.98 1.45 -12.12
CA GLN A 284 -22.01 1.33 -11.10
C GLN A 284 -21.48 0.73 -9.80
N VAL A 285 -21.80 1.39 -8.69
CA VAL A 285 -21.63 0.88 -7.32
C VAL A 285 -22.98 0.37 -6.84
N LYS A 286 -23.10 -0.95 -6.62
CA LYS A 286 -24.35 -1.56 -6.15
C LYS A 286 -24.30 -1.74 -4.64
N LYS A 287 -25.17 -1.06 -3.90
CA LYS A 287 -25.38 -1.36 -2.47
C LYS A 287 -26.12 -2.69 -2.35
N ILE A 288 -25.48 -3.70 -1.74
CA ILE A 288 -26.02 -5.07 -1.60
C ILE A 288 -26.52 -5.37 -0.18
N SER A 289 -26.13 -4.56 0.80
CA SER A 289 -26.63 -4.61 2.18
C SER A 289 -26.54 -3.20 2.81
N PRO A 290 -27.02 -2.99 4.05
CA PRO A 290 -26.85 -1.70 4.73
C PRO A 290 -25.39 -1.21 4.82
N THR A 291 -24.42 -2.14 4.83
CA THR A 291 -22.98 -1.87 5.04
C THR A 291 -22.09 -2.27 3.87
N GLN A 292 -22.60 -3.01 2.87
CA GLN A 292 -21.78 -3.54 1.78
C GLN A 292 -22.14 -2.99 0.41
N PHE A 293 -21.10 -2.69 -0.37
CA PHE A 293 -21.16 -2.15 -1.71
C PHE A 293 -20.34 -3.07 -2.64
N GLN A 294 -20.92 -3.43 -3.78
CA GLN A 294 -20.32 -4.36 -4.72
C GLN A 294 -20.20 -3.75 -6.11
N MET A 295 -19.05 -4.02 -6.74
CA MET A 295 -18.73 -3.64 -8.09
C MET A 295 -18.22 -4.86 -8.84
N THR A 296 -18.61 -4.98 -10.11
CA THR A 296 -18.14 -6.07 -10.98
C THR A 296 -17.69 -5.51 -12.32
N LYS A 297 -16.65 -6.11 -12.89
CA LYS A 297 -16.13 -5.82 -14.23
C LYS A 297 -15.74 -7.14 -14.89
N THR A 298 -15.88 -7.20 -16.21
CA THR A 298 -15.31 -8.27 -17.03
C THR A 298 -14.19 -7.73 -17.89
N LYS A 299 -13.19 -8.57 -18.19
CA LYS A 299 -11.99 -8.19 -18.96
C LYS A 299 -11.36 -6.90 -18.44
N PHE A 300 -11.27 -6.79 -17.12
CA PHE A 300 -10.87 -5.58 -16.44
C PHE A 300 -9.35 -5.39 -16.54
N VAL A 301 -8.93 -4.22 -17.01
CA VAL A 301 -7.56 -3.74 -16.93
C VAL A 301 -7.54 -2.61 -15.90
N PRO A 302 -7.02 -2.84 -14.69
CA PRO A 302 -6.99 -1.79 -13.68
C PRO A 302 -6.07 -0.65 -14.12
N LYS A 303 -6.59 0.58 -14.09
CA LYS A 303 -5.86 1.81 -14.49
C LYS A 303 -5.56 2.73 -13.32
N ARG A 304 -6.15 2.45 -12.16
CA ARG A 304 -6.01 3.21 -10.93
C ARG A 304 -6.09 2.28 -9.75
N ASP A 305 -5.37 2.63 -8.71
CA ASP A 305 -5.51 2.03 -7.39
C ASP A 305 -6.77 2.58 -6.71
N LEU A 306 -7.12 2.00 -5.57
CA LEU A 306 -8.26 2.42 -4.76
C LEU A 306 -7.77 3.24 -3.58
N ASP A 307 -8.43 4.36 -3.34
CA ASP A 307 -8.39 5.12 -2.10
C ASP A 307 -9.80 5.13 -1.53
N ILE A 308 -9.96 4.65 -0.30
CA ILE A 308 -11.26 4.49 0.35
C ILE A 308 -11.28 5.29 1.64
N ILE A 309 -12.27 6.17 1.78
CA ILE A 309 -12.51 6.94 3.00
C ILE A 309 -13.76 6.44 3.72
N PHE A 310 -13.67 6.39 5.05
CA PHE A 310 -14.74 6.05 5.98
C PHE A 310 -14.94 7.21 6.95
N VAL A 311 -16.12 7.83 6.92
CA VAL A 311 -16.44 8.97 7.79
C VAL A 311 -17.52 8.55 8.76
N ARG A 312 -17.22 8.64 10.06
CA ARG A 312 -18.19 8.31 11.11
C ARG A 312 -19.26 9.40 11.17
N VAL A 313 -20.51 8.97 11.13
CA VAL A 313 -21.70 9.81 11.29
C VAL A 313 -22.36 9.49 12.64
N ARG A 314 -22.74 10.53 13.38
CA ARG A 314 -23.47 10.42 14.64
C ARG A 314 -24.96 10.21 14.37
#